data_AF-A0A6P4YY11-F1
#
_entry.id   AF-A0A6P4YY11-F1
#
_cell.length_a   1.000
_cell.length_b   1.000
_cell.length_c   1.000
_cell.angle_alpha   90.00
_cell.angle_beta   90.00
_cell.angle_gamma   90.00
#
_symmetry.space_group_name_H-M   'P 1'
#
loop_
_entity.id
_entity.type
_entity.pdbx_description
1 polymer ?
#
loop_
_entity_poly.entity_id
_entity_poly.type
_entity_poly.pdbx_seq_one_letter_code
_entity_poly.pdbx_strand_id
1 'polypeptide(L)'
;MEKKTAYCLLLLVLLVPYTTLGAVVKRAPPKKGTEARQLAIPAVYFGAAVAPAVWQFLVAAYGAAAVAAAGVTISNHNSHSCGGLGIEGHCRAECQANEFVDDYYSVVCHQGAGYKCCRPEEM
;
A
#
# COMPACT_ATOMS: atom_id res chain seq x y z
N MET A 1 28.75 -29.86 -32.23
CA MET A 1 27.43 -30.14 -31.63
C MET A 1 27.23 -29.15 -30.51
N GLU A 2 26.45 -28.14 -30.83
CA GLU A 2 26.71 -26.76 -30.44
C GLU A 2 25.78 -26.35 -29.31
N LYS A 3 26.30 -25.54 -28.36
CA LYS A 3 25.68 -25.05 -27.12
C LYS A 3 24.15 -24.83 -27.13
N LYS A 4 23.56 -24.50 -28.27
CA LYS A 4 22.12 -24.31 -28.50
C LYS A 4 21.28 -25.54 -28.11
N THR A 5 21.77 -26.76 -28.35
CA THR A 5 21.03 -27.99 -28.02
C THR A 5 20.95 -28.23 -26.51
N ALA A 6 21.99 -27.82 -25.78
CA ALA A 6 22.03 -27.92 -24.32
C ALA A 6 21.07 -26.91 -23.65
N TYR A 7 20.98 -25.69 -24.19
CA TYR A 7 20.03 -24.68 -23.68
C TYR A 7 18.56 -25.10 -23.86
N CYS A 8 18.21 -25.73 -24.99
CA CYS A 8 16.85 -26.23 -25.22
C CYS A 8 16.47 -27.37 -24.25
N LEU A 9 17.40 -28.26 -23.92
CA LEU A 9 17.17 -29.33 -22.95
C LEU A 9 17.03 -28.77 -21.53
N LEU A 10 17.81 -27.75 -21.18
CA LEU A 10 17.75 -27.09 -19.87
C LEU A 10 16.41 -26.33 -19.67
N LEU A 11 15.91 -25.68 -20.72
CA LEU A 11 14.59 -25.04 -20.73
C LEU A 11 13.45 -26.06 -20.58
N LEU A 12 13.55 -27.20 -21.25
CA LEU A 12 12.55 -28.27 -21.14
C LEU A 12 12.48 -28.85 -19.71
N VAL A 13 13.62 -29.04 -19.04
CA VAL A 13 13.65 -29.53 -17.65
C VAL A 13 13.09 -28.49 -16.65
N LEU A 14 13.33 -27.20 -16.87
CA LEU A 14 12.80 -26.11 -16.04
C LEU A 14 11.29 -25.88 -16.20
N LEU A 15 10.68 -26.32 -17.30
CA LEU A 15 9.23 -26.21 -17.56
C LEU A 15 8.42 -27.39 -17.01
N VAL A 16 9.06 -28.48 -16.60
CA VAL A 16 8.39 -29.70 -16.10
C VAL A 16 7.87 -29.63 -14.64
N PRO A 17 8.27 -28.72 -13.73
CA PRO A 17 7.66 -28.71 -12.39
C PRO A 17 6.26 -28.08 -12.37
N TYR A 18 5.76 -27.54 -13.49
CA TYR A 18 4.43 -26.91 -13.56
C TYR A 18 3.26 -27.89 -13.75
N THR A 19 3.50 -29.15 -14.16
CA THR A 19 2.41 -30.08 -14.51
C THR A 19 2.25 -31.27 -13.57
N THR A 20 3.12 -31.42 -12.56
CA THR A 20 3.07 -32.55 -11.61
C THR A 20 2.89 -32.14 -10.15
N LEU A 21 2.74 -30.85 -9.86
CA LEU A 21 2.28 -30.35 -8.56
C LEU A 21 0.75 -30.44 -8.45
N GLY A 22 0.29 -31.63 -8.09
CA GLY A 22 -0.72 -31.73 -7.04
C GLY A 22 -2.17 -31.66 -7.48
N ALA A 23 -2.57 -32.62 -8.31
CA ALA A 23 -3.91 -33.19 -8.27
C ALA A 23 -4.21 -33.85 -6.89
N VAL A 24 -4.18 -33.08 -5.79
CA VAL A 24 -4.73 -33.43 -4.47
C VAL A 24 -5.11 -32.14 -3.75
N VAL A 25 -6.13 -31.43 -4.24
CA VAL A 25 -6.92 -30.55 -3.36
C VAL A 25 -8.12 -31.36 -2.94
N LYS A 26 -7.97 -32.10 -1.83
CA LYS A 26 -9.13 -32.52 -1.05
C LYS A 26 -9.91 -31.24 -0.76
N ARG A 27 -11.15 -31.15 -1.26
CA ARG A 27 -12.07 -30.06 -0.95
C ARG A 27 -12.17 -29.97 0.57
N ALA A 28 -11.43 -29.03 1.17
CA ALA A 28 -11.71 -28.61 2.52
C ALA A 28 -13.19 -28.20 2.54
N PRO A 29 -13.98 -28.61 3.54
CA PRO A 29 -15.32 -28.06 3.68
C PRO A 29 -15.19 -26.54 3.65
N PRO A 30 -16.08 -25.81 2.94
CA PRO A 30 -16.02 -24.36 2.89
C PRO A 30 -15.92 -23.89 4.33
N LYS A 31 -14.79 -23.26 4.69
CA LYS A 31 -14.65 -22.63 5.99
C LYS A 31 -15.88 -21.73 6.08
N LYS A 32 -16.78 -22.09 7.00
CA LYS A 32 -17.94 -21.28 7.40
C LYS A 32 -17.42 -19.85 7.38
N GLY A 33 -17.94 -19.04 6.47
CA GLY A 33 -17.48 -17.69 6.29
C GLY A 33 -17.61 -17.01 7.64
N THR A 34 -16.50 -16.88 8.36
CA THR A 34 -16.32 -15.75 9.23
C THR A 34 -16.48 -14.61 8.24
N GLU A 35 -17.64 -13.96 8.24
CA GLU A 35 -17.78 -12.68 7.57
C GLU A 35 -16.59 -11.89 8.07
N ALA A 36 -15.58 -11.73 7.20
CA ALA A 36 -14.48 -10.84 7.48
C ALA A 36 -15.17 -9.50 7.55
N ARG A 37 -15.49 -9.06 8.76
CA ARG A 37 -16.09 -7.75 9.02
C ARG A 37 -15.19 -6.78 8.30
N GLN A 38 -15.65 -6.30 7.15
CA GLN A 38 -14.85 -5.44 6.28
C GLN A 38 -14.57 -4.20 7.11
N LEU A 39 -13.33 -4.07 7.56
CA LEU A 39 -12.91 -2.90 8.30
C LEU A 39 -13.02 -1.74 7.30
N ALA A 40 -13.74 -0.69 7.67
CA ALA A 40 -13.85 0.48 6.81
C ALA A 40 -12.53 1.25 6.88
N ILE A 41 -12.05 1.73 5.73
CA ILE A 41 -10.88 2.60 5.68
C ILE A 41 -11.23 3.92 6.38
N PRO A 42 -10.39 4.42 7.30
CA PRO A 42 -10.62 5.72 7.94
C PRO A 42 -10.72 6.86 6.93
N ALA A 43 -11.63 7.81 7.16
CA ALA A 43 -11.95 8.90 6.23
C ALA A 43 -10.74 9.79 5.88
N VAL A 44 -9.75 9.90 6.77
CA VAL A 44 -8.51 10.64 6.53
C VAL A 44 -7.73 10.17 5.30
N TYR A 45 -7.89 8.89 4.91
CA TYR A 45 -7.22 8.33 3.74
C TYR A 45 -8.01 8.56 2.44
N PHE A 46 -9.27 8.98 2.50
CA PHE A 46 -10.11 9.07 1.30
C PHE A 46 -9.58 10.13 0.34
N GLY A 47 -9.29 9.71 -0.90
CA GLY A 47 -8.67 10.56 -1.92
C GLY A 47 -7.24 11.02 -1.59
N ALA A 48 -6.64 10.53 -0.51
CA ALA A 48 -5.33 10.97 -0.07
C ALA A 48 -4.21 10.32 -0.89
N ALA A 49 -3.13 11.06 -1.11
CA ALA A 49 -1.83 10.49 -1.43
C ALA A 49 -1.14 10.10 -0.11
N VAL A 50 -0.67 8.87 0.00
CA VAL A 50 -0.01 8.36 1.21
C VAL A 50 1.43 7.94 0.92
N ALA A 51 2.28 7.90 1.95
CA ALA A 51 3.63 7.36 1.82
C ALA A 51 3.62 5.87 1.41
N PRO A 52 4.67 5.36 0.72
CA PRO A 52 4.72 3.97 0.28
C PRO A 52 4.48 2.92 1.38
N ALA A 53 5.05 3.16 2.58
CA ALA A 53 4.88 2.27 3.72
C ALA A 53 3.44 2.27 4.26
N VAL A 54 2.78 3.44 4.26
CA VAL A 54 1.38 3.59 4.67
C VAL A 54 0.46 2.90 3.67
N TRP A 55 0.75 3.01 2.37
CA TRP A 55 -0.01 2.31 1.33
C TRP A 55 0.05 0.79 1.50
N GLN A 56 1.27 0.24 1.72
CA GLN A 56 1.47 -1.19 1.97
C GLN A 56 0.68 -1.66 3.20
N PHE A 57 0.71 -0.88 4.29
CA PHE A 57 -0.06 -1.15 5.49
C PHE A 57 -1.58 -1.16 5.21
N LEU A 58 -2.10 -0.17 4.49
CA LEU A 58 -3.52 -0.08 4.15
C LEU A 58 -3.96 -1.28 3.30
N VAL A 59 -3.16 -1.68 2.32
CA VAL A 59 -3.45 -2.85 1.48
C VAL A 59 -3.44 -4.14 2.31
N ALA A 60 -2.50 -4.28 3.24
CA ALA A 60 -2.42 -5.45 4.12
C ALA A 60 -3.59 -5.52 5.11
N ALA A 61 -4.03 -4.38 5.64
CA ALA A 61 -5.08 -4.30 6.66
C ALA A 61 -6.51 -4.34 6.08
N TYR A 62 -6.74 -3.66 4.96
CA TYR A 62 -8.08 -3.43 4.39
C TYR A 62 -8.29 -4.09 3.03
N GLY A 63 -7.21 -4.50 2.35
CA GLY A 63 -7.25 -5.08 1.01
C GLY A 63 -7.17 -4.03 -0.10
N ALA A 64 -6.53 -4.40 -1.21
CA ALA A 64 -6.30 -3.49 -2.34
C ALA A 64 -7.59 -2.93 -2.96
N ALA A 65 -8.67 -3.72 -2.98
CA ALA A 65 -9.96 -3.28 -3.51
C ALA A 65 -10.59 -2.14 -2.69
N ALA A 66 -10.54 -2.22 -1.36
CA ALA A 66 -11.03 -1.16 -0.48
C ALA A 66 -10.18 0.11 -0.63
N VAL A 67 -8.84 -0.05 -0.67
CA VAL A 67 -7.89 1.06 -0.84
C VAL A 67 -8.12 1.79 -2.17
N ALA A 68 -8.32 1.06 -3.25
CA ALA A 68 -8.64 1.64 -4.55
C ALA A 68 -10.03 2.32 -4.55
N ALA A 69 -11.05 1.71 -3.93
CA ALA A 69 -12.39 2.28 -3.84
C ALA A 69 -12.43 3.58 -3.02
N ALA A 70 -11.57 3.70 -2.00
CA ALA A 70 -11.39 4.92 -1.23
C ALA A 70 -10.57 6.00 -1.98
N GLY A 71 -10.09 5.73 -3.19
CA GLY A 71 -9.30 6.66 -3.99
C GLY A 71 -7.92 6.95 -3.41
N VAL A 72 -7.38 6.06 -2.56
CA VAL A 72 -6.06 6.25 -1.96
C VAL A 72 -4.99 6.01 -3.02
N THR A 73 -4.09 6.98 -3.17
CA THR A 73 -2.95 6.89 -4.10
C THR A 73 -1.64 6.79 -3.35
N ILE A 74 -0.63 6.23 -4.00
CA ILE A 74 0.73 6.13 -3.45
C ILE A 74 1.56 7.31 -3.94
N SER A 75 2.22 8.00 -3.01
CA SER A 75 3.29 8.95 -3.32
C SER A 75 4.62 8.21 -3.53
N ASN A 76 5.47 8.73 -4.42
CA ASN A 76 6.83 8.21 -4.60
C ASN A 76 7.77 8.55 -3.43
N HIS A 77 7.40 9.51 -2.58
CA HIS A 77 8.24 10.01 -1.50
C HIS A 77 7.45 10.12 -0.19
N ASN A 78 8.15 10.01 0.94
CA ASN A 78 7.58 10.32 2.25
C ASN A 78 7.19 11.81 2.36
N SER A 79 7.84 12.69 1.59
CA SER A 79 7.47 14.08 1.41
C SER A 79 6.43 14.22 0.29
N HIS A 80 5.20 14.58 0.64
CA HIS A 80 4.10 14.75 -0.31
C HIS A 80 3.00 15.63 0.29
N SER A 81 2.08 16.08 -0.55
CA SER A 81 0.96 16.89 -0.10
C SER A 81 0.04 16.10 0.83
N CYS A 82 -0.43 16.77 1.88
CA CYS A 82 -1.41 16.29 2.85
C CYS A 82 -2.43 17.41 3.11
N GLY A 83 -3.42 17.22 3.99
CA GLY A 83 -4.30 18.32 4.43
C GLY A 83 -5.70 18.41 3.79
N GLY A 84 -6.07 17.50 2.88
CA GLY A 84 -7.44 17.40 2.35
C GLY A 84 -7.88 18.60 1.48
N LEU A 85 -9.20 18.72 1.27
CA LEU A 85 -9.81 19.78 0.45
C LEU A 85 -10.03 21.04 1.30
N GLY A 86 -9.08 21.97 1.30
CA GLY A 86 -9.32 23.31 1.83
C GLY A 86 -8.07 24.08 2.21
N ILE A 87 -7.08 23.42 2.81
CA ILE A 87 -5.83 24.08 3.15
C ILE A 87 -4.70 23.04 3.06
N GLU A 88 -3.81 23.29 2.10
CA GLU A 88 -2.80 22.36 1.66
C GLU A 88 -1.68 22.26 2.70
N GLY A 89 -1.33 21.03 3.07
CA GLY A 89 -0.17 20.71 3.89
C GLY A 89 0.89 19.95 3.12
N HIS A 90 2.07 19.83 3.71
CA HIS A 90 3.14 18.99 3.18
C HIS A 90 3.75 18.11 4.27
N CYS A 91 3.87 16.81 3.99
CA CYS A 91 4.57 15.87 4.87
C CYS A 91 6.06 16.23 4.93
N ARG A 92 6.58 16.57 6.11
CA ARG A 92 8.01 16.85 6.34
C ARG A 92 8.44 16.27 7.68
N ALA A 93 9.75 16.06 7.85
CA ALA A 93 10.30 15.67 9.16
C ALA A 93 10.17 16.79 10.20
N GLU A 94 10.30 18.05 9.75
CA GLU A 94 10.18 19.25 10.56
C GLU A 94 9.30 20.27 9.84
N CYS A 95 8.44 20.94 10.62
CA CYS A 95 7.59 22.03 10.11
C CYS A 95 8.33 23.36 10.27
N GLN A 96 8.01 24.31 9.40
CA GLN A 96 8.57 25.66 9.49
C GLN A 96 7.93 26.44 10.65
N ALA A 97 8.53 27.58 11.01
CA ALA A 97 8.08 28.38 12.15
C ALA A 97 6.63 28.91 12.02
N ASN A 98 6.12 29.06 10.80
CA ASN A 98 4.76 29.55 10.52
C ASN A 98 3.80 28.41 10.13
N GLU A 99 4.16 27.18 10.52
CA GLU A 99 3.40 25.98 10.22
C GLU A 99 3.16 25.19 11.51
N PHE A 100 1.97 24.61 11.62
CA PHE A 100 1.63 23.69 12.70
C PHE A 100 1.62 22.24 12.19
N VAL A 101 1.76 21.31 13.13
CA VAL A 101 1.60 19.88 12.87
C VAL A 101 0.11 19.54 12.89
N ASP A 102 -0.42 19.10 11.76
CA ASP A 102 -1.76 18.55 11.67
C ASP A 102 -1.71 17.05 12.01
N ASP A 103 -2.00 16.71 13.26
CA ASP A 103 -1.98 15.32 13.74
C ASP A 103 -2.99 14.43 13.00
N TYR A 104 -4.12 15.01 12.58
CA TYR A 104 -5.15 14.27 11.85
C TYR A 104 -4.61 13.79 10.51
N TYR A 105 -4.03 14.68 9.71
CA TYR A 105 -3.46 14.29 8.41
C TYR A 105 -2.05 13.69 8.51
N SER A 106 -1.36 13.78 9.64
CA SER A 106 -0.04 13.19 9.81
C SER A 106 -0.02 11.67 9.63
N VAL A 107 -1.17 10.98 9.74
CA VAL A 107 -1.28 9.52 9.54
C VAL A 107 -1.12 9.09 8.08
N VAL A 108 -1.25 10.01 7.11
CA VAL A 108 -0.99 9.75 5.69
C VAL A 108 0.51 9.84 5.37
N CYS A 109 1.25 10.57 6.23
CA CYS A 109 2.69 10.67 6.18
C CYS A 109 3.35 9.43 6.81
N HIS A 110 4.63 9.22 6.49
CA HIS A 110 5.39 8.12 7.09
C HIS A 110 5.85 8.47 8.52
N GLN A 111 4.96 8.30 9.50
CA GLN A 111 5.28 8.62 10.90
C GLN A 111 6.43 7.80 11.49
N GLY A 112 6.58 6.53 11.09
CA GLY A 112 7.72 5.69 11.47
C GLY A 112 9.09 6.26 11.04
N ALA A 113 9.10 7.17 10.05
CA ALA A 113 10.28 7.91 9.61
C ALA A 113 10.30 9.36 10.13
N GLY A 114 9.42 9.72 11.06
CA GLY A 114 9.31 11.06 11.65
C GLY A 114 8.59 12.10 10.80
N TYR A 115 7.96 11.71 9.68
CA TYR A 115 7.25 12.66 8.83
C TYR A 115 5.86 12.97 9.41
N LYS A 116 5.52 14.25 9.42
CA LYS A 116 4.25 14.80 9.91
C LYS A 116 3.69 15.80 8.90
N CYS A 117 2.38 15.97 8.90
CA CYS A 117 1.70 16.88 7.99
C CYS A 117 1.86 18.31 8.51
N CYS A 118 2.67 19.11 7.83
CA CYS A 118 2.89 20.50 8.19
C CYS A 118 1.95 21.38 7.39
N ARG A 119 1.11 22.16 8.07
CA ARG A 119 0.12 23.05 7.45
C ARG A 119 0.39 24.49 7.84
N PRO A 120 0.15 25.45 6.93
CA PRO A 120 0.29 26.86 7.27
C PRO A 120 -0.69 27.22 8.38
N GLU A 121 -0.22 27.99 9.37
CA GLU A 121 -1.12 28.62 10.34
C GLU A 121 -1.99 29.64 9.59
N GLU A 122 -3.31 29.56 9.74
CA GLU A 122 -4.20 30.59 9.21
C GLU A 122 -3.96 31.89 10.00
N MET A 123 -3.49 32.92 9.30
CA MET A 123 -3.32 34.28 9.83
C MET A 123 -4.64 35.05 9.80
#